data_AF-A0A8J6EYI6-F1
#
_entry.id   AF-A0A8J6EYI6-F1
#
_cell.length_a   1.000
_cell.length_b   1.000
_cell.length_c   1.000
_cell.angle_alpha   90.00
_cell.angle_beta   90.00
_cell.angle_gamma   90.00
#
_symmetry.space_group_name_H-M   'P 1'
#
loop_
_entity.id
_entity.type
_entity.pdbx_description
1 polymer ?
#
loop_
_entity_poly.entity_id
_entity_poly.type
_entity_poly.pdbx_seq_one_letter_code
_entity_poly.pdbx_strand_id
1 'polypeptide(L)'
;MSKQPVFLGAEIVEKNLAYSTLIPLLEKALVNYSSGEEGGVVQPIRTIVPVIDGKVITDKRTAAVSAIATKLLKPSRAEVLCILGSGAQAHSHYRAFTQQFSFKEVKVWSRTREKAEKFAKAVEGNVRICSTAQEAVTDADVIITATMSTEPVLCGDWVKPGAHINALGACRPDWRELDDALMKKCVLYVDTREASQKESGDIVLSGASIFGEIGEILRGTKQALPDKTTVFKSVGMAIEDTVAAKLVYDSWLSSKANK
;
A
#
# COMPACT_ATOMS: atom_id res chain seq x y z
N MET A 1 21.72 5.23 36.65
CA MET A 1 22.13 4.17 35.71
C MET A 1 21.28 4.32 34.45
N SER A 2 21.86 4.73 33.32
CA SER A 2 21.09 4.78 32.06
C SER A 2 20.70 3.34 31.70
N LYS A 3 19.41 3.01 31.78
CA LYS A 3 18.92 1.73 31.27
C LYS A 3 19.41 1.59 29.83
N GLN A 4 20.05 0.47 29.50
CA GLN A 4 20.41 0.16 28.13
C GLN A 4 19.18 0.36 27.23
N PRO A 5 19.34 1.01 26.06
CA PRO A 5 18.24 1.16 25.12
C PRO A 5 17.69 -0.23 24.77
N VAL A 6 16.36 -0.35 24.81
CA VAL A 6 15.66 -1.56 24.43
C VAL A 6 15.60 -1.60 22.91
N PHE A 7 16.00 -2.73 22.34
CA PHE A 7 15.91 -2.98 20.91
C PHE A 7 14.81 -4.01 20.61
N LEU A 8 13.98 -3.72 19.61
CA LEU A 8 12.95 -4.63 19.11
C LEU A 8 13.41 -5.21 17.77
N GLY A 9 13.54 -6.54 17.71
CA GLY A 9 13.87 -7.29 16.50
C GLY A 9 12.63 -7.63 15.66
N ALA A 10 12.86 -8.07 14.42
CA ALA A 10 11.81 -8.39 13.43
C ALA A 10 10.71 -9.32 13.97
N GLU A 11 11.08 -10.40 14.66
CA GLU A 11 10.11 -11.35 15.24
C GLU A 11 9.15 -10.69 16.24
N ILE A 12 9.67 -9.76 17.06
CA ILE A 12 8.85 -9.01 18.02
C ILE A 12 7.95 -8.05 17.28
N VAL A 13 8.45 -7.37 16.24
CA VAL A 13 7.65 -6.48 15.40
C VAL A 13 6.51 -7.26 14.73
N GLU A 14 6.80 -8.39 14.08
CA GLU A 14 5.81 -9.21 13.39
C GLU A 14 4.70 -9.69 14.32
N LYS A 15 5.07 -10.15 15.52
CA LYS A 15 4.13 -10.63 16.53
C LYS A 15 3.16 -9.55 16.99
N ASN A 16 3.62 -8.31 17.12
CA ASN A 16 2.83 -7.22 17.71
C ASN A 16 2.16 -6.31 16.66
N LEU A 17 2.51 -6.45 15.38
CA LEU A 17 2.00 -5.61 14.28
C LEU A 17 0.98 -6.38 13.41
N ALA A 18 -0.18 -6.71 13.98
CA ALA A 18 -1.27 -7.38 13.26
C ALA A 18 -2.09 -6.39 12.41
N TYR A 19 -2.51 -6.79 11.20
CA TYR A 19 -3.29 -5.93 10.30
C TYR A 19 -4.64 -5.52 10.88
N SER A 20 -5.30 -6.42 11.63
CA SER A 20 -6.57 -6.16 12.31
C SER A 20 -6.51 -4.98 13.28
N THR A 21 -5.33 -4.70 13.84
CA THR A 21 -5.11 -3.57 14.77
C THR A 21 -4.47 -2.38 14.06
N LEU A 22 -3.58 -2.63 13.10
CA LEU A 22 -2.87 -1.59 12.37
C LEU A 22 -3.79 -0.77 11.46
N ILE A 23 -4.68 -1.42 10.70
CA ILE A 23 -5.55 -0.74 9.72
C ILE A 23 -6.43 0.33 10.38
N PRO A 24 -7.19 0.05 11.47
CA PRO A 24 -8.01 1.07 12.12
C PRO A 24 -7.21 2.26 12.67
N LEU A 25 -5.98 2.02 13.14
CA LEU A 25 -5.11 3.09 13.64
C LEU A 25 -4.59 3.98 12.51
N LEU A 26 -4.24 3.39 11.36
CA LEU A 26 -3.85 4.14 10.17
C LEU A 26 -5.02 4.93 9.60
N GLU A 27 -6.24 4.37 9.53
CA GLU A 27 -7.44 5.10 9.11
C GLU A 27 -7.61 6.38 9.95
N LYS A 28 -7.54 6.27 11.28
CA LYS A 28 -7.63 7.42 12.19
C LYS A 28 -6.51 8.44 11.98
N ALA A 29 -5.27 7.96 11.81
CA ALA A 29 -4.13 8.84 11.61
C ALA A 29 -4.20 9.63 10.30
N LEU A 30 -4.66 8.99 9.21
CA LEU A 30 -4.86 9.63 7.92
C LEU A 30 -5.97 10.69 7.99
N VAL A 31 -7.08 10.42 8.69
CA VAL A 31 -8.14 11.42 8.95
C VAL A 31 -7.59 12.63 9.69
N ASN A 32 -6.82 12.40 10.76
CA ASN A 32 -6.23 13.47 11.55
C ASN A 32 -5.22 14.28 10.73
N TYR A 33 -4.40 13.64 9.90
CA TYR A 33 -3.45 14.33 9.04
C TYR A 33 -4.15 15.26 8.04
N SER A 34 -5.20 14.77 7.36
CA SER A 34 -6.00 15.60 6.44
C SER A 34 -6.86 16.66 7.16
N SER A 35 -6.82 16.73 8.49
CA SER A 35 -7.51 17.75 9.28
C SER A 35 -6.70 19.04 9.51
N GLY A 36 -5.46 19.11 9.01
CA GLY A 36 -4.60 20.28 9.17
C GLY A 36 -4.22 20.53 10.63
N GLU A 37 -4.01 21.79 11.02
CA GLU A 37 -3.59 22.17 12.38
C GLU A 37 -4.56 21.71 13.48
N GLU A 38 -5.86 21.60 13.17
CA GLU A 38 -6.90 21.14 14.10
C GLU A 38 -6.90 19.63 14.33
N GLY A 39 -6.25 18.86 13.44
CA GLY A 39 -6.21 17.40 13.49
C GLY A 39 -5.38 16.80 14.62
N GLY A 40 -4.56 17.62 15.27
CA GLY A 40 -3.75 17.20 16.41
C GLY A 40 -2.76 16.07 16.07
N VAL A 41 -2.16 16.07 14.88
CA VAL A 41 -1.05 15.16 14.55
C VAL A 41 0.16 15.54 15.40
N VAL A 42 0.22 15.03 16.62
CA VAL A 42 1.39 15.12 17.48
C VAL A 42 2.33 13.99 17.09
N GLN A 43 3.32 14.30 16.24
CA GLN A 43 4.50 13.44 16.15
C GLN A 43 5.25 13.55 17.49
N PRO A 44 5.46 12.46 18.24
CA PRO A 44 6.25 12.51 19.46
C PRO A 44 7.71 12.79 19.10
N ILE A 45 8.10 14.06 19.11
CA ILE A 45 9.50 14.46 19.11
C ILE A 45 10.03 14.15 20.53
N ARG A 46 10.93 13.15 20.62
CA ARG A 46 11.66 12.66 21.81
C ARG A 46 11.17 11.38 22.50
N THR A 47 10.87 10.32 21.76
CA THR A 47 11.18 8.97 22.26
C THR A 47 11.87 8.17 21.16
N ILE A 48 13.17 7.93 21.32
CA ILE A 48 13.94 7.07 20.42
C ILE A 48 13.62 5.63 20.82
N VAL A 49 12.74 4.98 20.06
CA VAL A 49 12.60 3.52 20.09
C VAL A 49 13.45 2.99 18.93
N PRO A 50 14.66 2.46 19.18
CA PRO A 50 15.46 1.90 18.11
C PRO A 50 14.82 0.59 17.64
N VAL A 51 14.12 0.67 16.50
CA VAL A 51 13.69 -0.51 15.75
C VAL A 51 14.85 -0.92 14.86
N ILE A 52 15.46 -2.08 15.13
CA ILE A 52 16.64 -2.56 14.38
C ILE A 52 16.24 -2.95 12.95
N ASP A 53 14.98 -3.35 12.73
CA ASP A 53 14.46 -3.73 11.42
C ASP A 53 13.19 -2.95 11.07
N GLY A 54 13.37 -1.76 10.48
CA GLY A 54 12.28 -0.94 9.96
C GLY A 54 11.60 -1.53 8.73
N LYS A 55 12.21 -2.54 8.07
CA LYS A 55 11.69 -3.11 6.83
C LYS A 55 10.34 -3.77 7.05
N VAL A 56 10.16 -4.50 8.15
CA VAL A 56 8.88 -5.14 8.50
C VAL A 56 7.78 -4.08 8.73
N ILE A 57 8.14 -2.96 9.37
CA ILE A 57 7.22 -1.83 9.57
C ILE A 57 6.81 -1.26 8.22
N THR A 58 7.77 -0.92 7.36
CA THR A 58 7.51 -0.37 6.02
C THR A 58 6.67 -1.34 5.17
N ASP A 59 6.98 -2.64 5.18
CA ASP A 59 6.24 -3.64 4.43
C ASP A 59 4.78 -3.74 4.88
N LYS A 60 4.52 -3.73 6.20
CA LYS A 60 3.17 -3.83 6.76
C LYS A 60 2.38 -2.53 6.62
N ARG A 61 2.98 -1.36 6.92
CA ARG A 61 2.27 -0.08 6.82
C ARG A 61 1.87 0.22 5.38
N THR A 62 2.75 -0.06 4.41
CA THR A 62 2.45 0.19 2.98
C THR A 62 1.27 -0.69 2.52
N ALA A 63 1.30 -1.99 2.84
CA ALA A 63 0.20 -2.89 2.52
C ALA A 63 -1.11 -2.52 3.21
N ALA A 64 -1.04 -2.03 4.45
CA ALA A 64 -2.21 -1.59 5.20
C ALA A 64 -2.85 -0.35 4.57
N VAL A 65 -2.08 0.65 4.14
CA VAL A 65 -2.62 1.84 3.47
C VAL A 65 -3.24 1.49 2.12
N SER A 66 -2.63 0.62 1.32
CA SER A 66 -3.24 0.10 0.10
C SER A 66 -4.55 -0.64 0.34
N ALA A 67 -4.63 -1.42 1.43
CA ALA A 67 -5.87 -2.08 1.81
C ALA A 67 -6.96 -1.07 2.22
N ILE A 68 -6.61 0.02 2.91
CA ILE A 68 -7.53 1.12 3.23
C ILE A 68 -8.04 1.77 1.95
N ALA A 69 -7.15 2.13 1.02
CA ALA A 69 -7.54 2.70 -0.27
C ALA A 69 -8.46 1.74 -1.04
N THR A 70 -8.11 0.45 -1.09
CA THR A 70 -8.90 -0.59 -1.77
C THR A 70 -10.28 -0.75 -1.14
N LYS A 71 -10.41 -0.70 0.19
CA LYS A 71 -11.71 -0.76 0.88
C LYS A 71 -12.66 0.36 0.43
N LEU A 72 -12.12 1.54 0.13
CA LEU A 72 -12.87 2.72 -0.30
C LEU A 72 -13.12 2.77 -1.81
N LEU A 73 -12.19 2.26 -2.61
CA LEU A 73 -12.10 2.55 -4.05
C LEU A 73 -12.30 1.35 -4.96
N LYS A 74 -12.29 0.12 -4.43
CA LYS A 74 -12.56 -1.09 -5.24
C LYS A 74 -14.01 -1.10 -5.75
N PRO A 75 -14.28 -1.72 -6.91
CA PRO A 75 -15.64 -1.95 -7.35
C PRO A 75 -16.44 -2.77 -6.32
N SER A 76 -17.77 -2.59 -6.32
CA SER A 76 -18.69 -3.26 -5.38
C SER A 76 -18.48 -4.77 -5.35
N ARG A 77 -18.32 -5.38 -6.52
CA ARG A 77 -17.95 -6.77 -6.71
C ARG A 77 -16.51 -6.88 -7.22
N ALA A 78 -15.60 -7.22 -6.32
CA ALA A 78 -14.20 -7.49 -6.64
C ALA A 78 -13.88 -8.95 -6.32
N GLU A 79 -13.63 -9.75 -7.34
CA GLU A 79 -13.38 -11.20 -7.25
C GLU A 79 -11.98 -11.60 -7.72
N VAL A 80 -11.35 -10.78 -8.57
CA VAL A 80 -10.02 -11.07 -9.14
C VAL A 80 -9.00 -10.04 -8.66
N LEU A 81 -7.97 -10.51 -7.96
CA LEU A 81 -6.79 -9.73 -7.57
C LEU A 81 -5.63 -10.04 -8.52
N CYS A 82 -4.96 -9.00 -9.04
CA CYS A 82 -3.73 -9.13 -9.80
C CYS A 82 -2.57 -8.44 -9.06
N ILE A 83 -1.42 -9.09 -9.00
CA ILE A 83 -0.17 -8.53 -8.47
C ILE A 83 0.89 -8.54 -9.58
N LEU A 84 1.34 -7.35 -9.97
CA LEU A 84 2.50 -7.16 -10.83
C LEU A 84 3.73 -6.90 -9.96
N GLY A 85 4.64 -7.86 -9.96
CA GLY A 85 5.78 -7.92 -9.05
C GLY A 85 5.70 -9.11 -8.10
N SER A 86 6.84 -9.47 -7.53
CA SER A 86 6.98 -10.65 -6.67
C SER A 86 8.02 -10.43 -5.56
N GLY A 87 8.17 -9.17 -5.14
CA GLY A 87 9.11 -8.75 -4.10
C GLY A 87 8.47 -8.68 -2.71
N ALA A 88 9.15 -8.05 -1.75
CA ALA A 88 8.68 -7.93 -0.37
C ALA A 88 7.29 -7.29 -0.27
N GLN A 89 7.05 -6.21 -1.02
CA GLN A 89 5.75 -5.54 -1.06
C GLN A 89 4.65 -6.44 -1.65
N ALA A 90 4.93 -7.26 -2.66
CA ALA A 90 3.97 -8.23 -3.17
C ALA A 90 3.54 -9.22 -2.07
N HIS A 91 4.48 -9.69 -1.23
CA HIS A 91 4.18 -10.60 -0.12
C HIS A 91 3.35 -9.93 0.97
N SER A 92 3.71 -8.71 1.39
CA SER A 92 2.97 -7.99 2.43
C SER A 92 1.56 -7.65 1.96
N HIS A 93 1.41 -7.24 0.70
CA HIS A 93 0.13 -6.95 0.08
C HIS A 93 -0.73 -8.19 -0.10
N TYR A 94 -0.18 -9.30 -0.57
CA TYR A 94 -0.94 -10.56 -0.64
C TYR A 94 -1.54 -10.91 0.72
N ARG A 95 -0.71 -10.89 1.77
CA ARG A 95 -1.15 -11.17 3.15
C ARG A 95 -2.21 -10.20 3.65
N ALA A 96 -2.03 -8.89 3.42
CA ALA A 96 -3.02 -7.89 3.84
C ALA A 96 -4.34 -8.09 3.10
N PHE A 97 -4.29 -8.28 1.78
CA PHE A 97 -5.47 -8.32 0.93
C PHE A 97 -6.28 -9.59 1.13
N THR A 98 -5.65 -10.77 1.27
CA THR A 98 -6.37 -12.02 1.54
C THR A 98 -6.92 -12.12 2.97
N GLN A 99 -6.40 -11.32 3.91
CA GLN A 99 -6.97 -11.19 5.26
C GLN A 99 -8.15 -10.22 5.32
N GLN A 100 -8.17 -9.20 4.45
CA GLN A 100 -9.19 -8.15 4.47
C GLN A 100 -10.31 -8.36 3.45
N PHE A 101 -10.04 -9.10 2.37
CA PHE A 101 -10.95 -9.28 1.25
C PHE A 101 -11.00 -10.74 0.79
N SER A 102 -12.14 -11.14 0.23
CA SER A 102 -12.36 -12.47 -0.32
C SER A 102 -12.29 -12.43 -1.84
N PHE A 103 -11.13 -12.76 -2.41
CA PHE A 103 -10.95 -12.92 -3.85
C PHE A 103 -11.16 -14.39 -4.25
N LYS A 104 -11.78 -14.62 -5.42
CA LYS A 104 -11.94 -15.96 -6.01
C LYS A 104 -10.69 -16.40 -6.76
N GLU A 105 -9.96 -15.45 -7.33
CA GLU A 105 -8.73 -15.71 -8.07
C GLU A 105 -7.67 -14.66 -7.70
N VAL A 106 -6.44 -15.13 -7.49
CA VAL A 106 -5.26 -14.25 -7.37
C VAL A 106 -4.31 -14.60 -8.51
N LYS A 107 -3.96 -13.59 -9.31
CA LYS A 107 -3.01 -13.67 -10.43
C LYS A 107 -1.72 -12.96 -10.05
N VAL A 108 -0.58 -13.50 -10.48
CA VAL A 108 0.73 -12.86 -10.32
C VAL A 108 1.50 -12.88 -11.62
N TRP A 109 2.20 -11.78 -11.89
CA TRP A 109 3.22 -11.73 -12.92
C TRP A 109 4.48 -11.03 -12.38
N SER A 110 5.63 -11.51 -12.82
CA SER A 110 6.93 -10.89 -12.54
C SER A 110 7.81 -11.06 -13.78
N ARG A 111 8.64 -10.06 -14.07
CA ARG A 111 9.59 -10.11 -15.21
C ARG A 111 10.46 -11.37 -15.18
N THR A 112 10.81 -11.85 -14.00
CA THR A 112 11.54 -13.11 -13.80
C THR A 112 10.56 -14.15 -13.30
N ARG A 113 10.20 -15.12 -14.15
CA ARG A 113 9.20 -16.14 -13.85
C ARG A 113 9.50 -16.93 -12.58
N GLU A 114 10.77 -17.28 -12.37
CA GLU A 114 11.23 -18.04 -11.20
C GLU A 114 10.92 -17.30 -9.88
N LYS A 115 10.91 -15.95 -9.91
CA LYS A 115 10.53 -15.16 -8.73
C LYS A 115 9.02 -15.21 -8.47
N ALA A 116 8.20 -15.22 -9.52
CA ALA A 116 6.76 -15.43 -9.39
C ALA A 116 6.43 -16.84 -8.85
N GLU A 117 7.17 -17.87 -9.30
CA GLU A 117 7.02 -19.24 -8.78
C GLU A 117 7.44 -19.35 -7.32
N LYS A 118 8.54 -18.71 -6.91
CA LYS A 118 8.94 -18.62 -5.51
C LYS A 118 7.89 -17.89 -4.66
N PHE A 119 7.33 -16.80 -5.18
CA PHE A 119 6.25 -16.08 -4.52
C PHE A 119 5.03 -16.96 -4.31
N ALA A 120 4.54 -17.62 -5.36
CA ALA A 120 3.36 -18.49 -5.30
C ALA A 120 3.54 -19.68 -4.33
N LYS A 121 4.76 -20.24 -4.23
CA LYS A 121 5.08 -21.30 -3.26
C LYS A 121 5.14 -20.82 -1.80
N ALA A 122 5.45 -19.55 -1.58
CA ALA A 122 5.68 -18.99 -0.25
C ALA A 122 4.43 -18.37 0.39
N VAL A 123 3.34 -18.25 -0.37
CA VAL A 123 2.06 -17.71 0.13
C VAL A 123 1.04 -18.84 0.32
N GLU A 124 0.12 -18.63 1.26
CA GLU A 124 -0.99 -19.56 1.51
C GLU A 124 -2.13 -19.28 0.52
N GLY A 125 -2.52 -20.28 -0.27
CA GLY A 125 -3.60 -20.17 -1.26
C GLY A 125 -3.11 -20.45 -2.69
N ASN A 126 -4.06 -20.54 -3.63
CA ASN A 126 -3.73 -20.79 -5.03
C ASN A 126 -3.50 -19.46 -5.76
N VAL A 127 -2.29 -19.27 -6.29
CA VAL A 127 -1.94 -18.10 -7.10
C VAL A 127 -1.64 -18.56 -8.52
N ARG A 128 -2.39 -18.02 -9.48
CA ARG A 128 -2.14 -18.25 -10.91
C ARG A 128 -0.94 -17.42 -11.37
N ILE A 129 0.08 -18.10 -11.87
CA ILE A 129 1.25 -17.44 -12.46
C ILE A 129 0.98 -17.18 -13.94
N CYS A 130 0.89 -15.91 -14.31
CA CYS A 130 0.68 -15.47 -15.67
C CYS A 130 2.00 -15.32 -16.43
N SER A 131 1.95 -15.49 -17.75
CA SER A 131 3.09 -15.40 -18.66
C SER A 131 3.47 -13.96 -19.00
N THR A 132 2.47 -13.07 -19.05
CA THR A 132 2.64 -11.65 -19.38
C THR A 132 1.90 -10.76 -18.38
N ALA A 133 2.31 -9.49 -18.27
CA ALA A 133 1.61 -8.50 -17.45
C ALA A 133 0.17 -8.31 -17.94
N GLN A 134 -0.04 -8.29 -19.26
CA GLN A 134 -1.37 -8.20 -19.88
C GLN A 134 -2.28 -9.36 -19.46
N GLU A 135 -1.79 -10.61 -19.53
CA GLU A 135 -2.56 -11.78 -19.08
C GLU A 135 -2.97 -11.65 -17.61
N ALA A 136 -2.06 -11.15 -16.76
CA ALA A 136 -2.32 -11.00 -15.32
C ALA A 136 -3.40 -9.97 -15.02
N VAL A 137 -3.38 -8.82 -15.69
CA VAL A 137 -4.33 -7.71 -15.42
C VAL A 137 -5.67 -7.86 -16.13
N THR A 138 -5.73 -8.69 -17.18
CA THR A 138 -6.99 -8.96 -17.88
C THR A 138 -8.01 -9.52 -16.89
N ASP A 139 -9.19 -8.90 -16.88
CA ASP A 139 -10.32 -9.16 -15.97
C ASP A 139 -10.07 -8.90 -14.47
N ALA A 140 -8.92 -8.34 -14.09
CA ALA A 140 -8.63 -8.02 -12.70
C ALA A 140 -9.51 -6.85 -12.20
N ASP A 141 -10.14 -7.04 -11.04
CA ASP A 141 -10.93 -6.00 -10.38
C ASP A 141 -10.06 -5.08 -9.53
N VAL A 142 -9.02 -5.67 -8.94
CA VAL A 142 -8.02 -4.98 -8.13
C VAL A 142 -6.63 -5.35 -8.63
N ILE A 143 -5.81 -4.34 -8.92
CA ILE A 143 -4.44 -4.51 -9.43
C ILE A 143 -3.47 -3.87 -8.44
N ILE A 144 -2.35 -4.53 -8.18
CA ILE A 144 -1.26 -4.00 -7.36
C ILE A 144 0.00 -3.98 -8.22
N THR A 145 0.62 -2.81 -8.37
CA THR A 145 1.94 -2.68 -8.99
C THR A 145 2.99 -2.48 -7.90
N ALA A 146 3.86 -3.48 -7.75
CA ALA A 146 4.90 -3.55 -6.72
C ALA A 146 6.25 -3.90 -7.38
N THR A 147 6.59 -3.17 -8.44
CA THR A 147 7.80 -3.39 -9.26
C THR A 147 8.83 -2.30 -9.03
N MET A 148 10.05 -2.58 -9.49
CA MET A 148 11.14 -1.60 -9.59
C MET A 148 11.35 -1.21 -11.06
N SER A 149 10.27 -1.18 -11.84
CA SER A 149 10.35 -0.78 -13.25
C SER A 149 10.64 0.70 -13.38
N THR A 150 11.44 1.06 -14.37
CA THR A 150 11.67 2.44 -14.79
C THR A 150 10.73 2.85 -15.92
N GLU A 151 10.11 1.87 -16.58
CA GLU A 151 9.19 2.05 -17.70
C GLU A 151 7.82 1.40 -17.40
N PRO A 152 6.71 1.90 -17.98
CA PRO A 152 5.37 1.39 -17.72
C PRO A 152 5.25 -0.14 -17.89
N VAL A 153 4.79 -0.81 -16.83
CA VAL A 153 4.46 -2.24 -16.82
C VAL A 153 2.96 -2.50 -16.93
N LEU A 154 2.14 -1.48 -16.65
CA LEU A 154 0.70 -1.52 -16.75
C LEU A 154 0.21 -0.52 -17.79
N CYS A 155 -0.39 -1.03 -18.87
CA CYS A 155 -1.03 -0.23 -19.90
C CYS A 155 -2.53 -0.08 -19.63
N GLY A 156 -3.06 1.14 -19.77
CA GLY A 156 -4.47 1.46 -19.51
C GLY A 156 -5.45 0.67 -20.38
N ASP A 157 -5.05 0.28 -21.59
CA ASP A 157 -5.89 -0.49 -22.51
C ASP A 157 -6.13 -1.94 -22.05
N TRP A 158 -5.33 -2.45 -21.10
CA TRP A 158 -5.51 -3.79 -20.52
C TRP A 158 -6.39 -3.77 -19.28
N VAL A 159 -6.62 -2.58 -18.70
CA VAL A 159 -7.31 -2.42 -17.43
C VAL A 159 -8.81 -2.55 -17.64
N LYS A 160 -9.42 -3.46 -16.88
CA LYS A 160 -10.88 -3.60 -16.84
C LYS A 160 -11.54 -2.27 -16.43
N PRO A 161 -12.56 -1.79 -17.17
CA PRO A 161 -13.31 -0.61 -16.73
C PRO A 161 -13.87 -0.77 -15.31
N GLY A 162 -13.63 0.22 -14.45
CA GLY A 162 -14.03 0.16 -13.04
C GLY A 162 -13.04 -0.55 -12.11
N ALA A 163 -11.90 -1.04 -12.62
CA ALA A 163 -10.87 -1.62 -11.77
C ALA A 163 -10.20 -0.58 -10.87
N HIS A 164 -9.74 -1.04 -9.71
CA HIS A 164 -8.95 -0.25 -8.76
C HIS A 164 -7.48 -0.67 -8.79
N ILE A 165 -6.57 0.29 -8.91
CA ILE A 165 -5.13 0.06 -8.98
C ILE A 165 -4.46 0.67 -7.75
N ASN A 166 -3.65 -0.12 -7.04
CA ASN A 166 -2.72 0.35 -6.02
C ASN A 166 -1.32 0.39 -6.64
N ALA A 167 -0.77 1.58 -6.86
CA ALA A 167 0.53 1.79 -7.48
C ALA A 167 1.59 2.20 -6.45
N LEU A 168 2.55 1.31 -6.21
CA LEU A 168 3.48 1.38 -5.07
C LEU A 168 4.94 1.57 -5.49
N GLY A 169 5.32 1.15 -6.69
CA GLY A 169 6.66 1.32 -7.23
C GLY A 169 6.86 2.75 -7.73
N ALA A 170 7.91 2.98 -8.52
CA ALA A 170 8.13 4.27 -9.19
C ALA A 170 8.08 5.52 -8.27
N CYS A 171 8.57 5.40 -7.03
CA CYS A 171 8.72 6.53 -6.09
C CYS A 171 9.99 7.35 -6.39
N ARG A 172 10.28 7.55 -7.68
CA ARG A 172 11.30 8.46 -8.19
C ARG A 172 10.71 9.24 -9.36
N PRO A 173 11.04 10.53 -9.53
CA PRO A 173 10.41 11.39 -10.54
C PRO A 173 10.65 10.93 -11.98
N ASP A 174 11.67 10.09 -12.21
CA ASP A 174 12.07 9.54 -13.49
C ASP A 174 11.62 8.09 -13.73
N TRP A 175 10.96 7.44 -12.75
CA TRP A 175 10.50 6.05 -12.86
C TRP A 175 8.99 5.99 -13.04
N ARG A 176 8.51 5.00 -13.80
CA ARG A 176 7.07 4.77 -13.98
C ARG A 176 6.71 3.30 -13.96
N GLU A 177 5.54 2.99 -13.42
CA GLU A 177 4.88 1.70 -13.57
C GLU A 177 3.64 1.79 -14.47
N LEU A 178 3.06 2.99 -14.60
CA LEU A 178 1.78 3.22 -15.27
C LEU A 178 1.96 4.08 -16.51
N ASP A 179 1.28 3.71 -17.59
CA ASP A 179 1.28 4.48 -18.82
C ASP A 179 0.43 5.77 -18.74
N ASP A 180 0.61 6.63 -19.72
CA ASP A 180 -0.15 7.88 -19.83
C ASP A 180 -1.64 7.67 -20.04
N ALA A 181 -2.01 6.61 -20.78
CA ALA A 181 -3.41 6.34 -21.09
C ALA A 181 -4.20 6.04 -19.81
N LEU A 182 -3.64 5.24 -18.89
CA LEU A 182 -4.23 4.97 -17.59
C LEU A 182 -4.27 6.23 -16.73
N MET A 183 -3.11 6.90 -16.57
CA MET A 183 -2.98 8.06 -15.68
C MET A 183 -3.90 9.22 -16.08
N LYS A 184 -4.14 9.45 -17.36
CA LYS A 184 -5.02 10.53 -17.87
C LYS A 184 -6.51 10.21 -17.79
N LYS A 185 -6.90 8.93 -17.77
CA LYS A 185 -8.32 8.50 -17.76
C LYS A 185 -8.83 8.14 -16.36
N CYS A 186 -7.94 7.75 -15.45
CA CYS A 186 -8.32 7.30 -14.12
C CYS A 186 -8.78 8.46 -13.21
N VAL A 187 -9.48 8.10 -12.13
CA VAL A 187 -9.59 8.98 -10.96
C VAL A 187 -8.39 8.73 -10.06
N LEU A 188 -7.48 9.70 -10.00
CA LEU A 188 -6.24 9.59 -9.26
C LEU A 188 -6.40 10.04 -7.80
N TYR A 189 -6.17 9.11 -6.89
CA TYR A 189 -6.03 9.33 -5.47
C TYR A 189 -4.57 9.13 -5.03
N VAL A 190 -4.15 9.86 -4.01
CA VAL A 190 -2.78 9.81 -3.48
C VAL A 190 -2.77 9.72 -1.96
N ASP A 191 -1.63 9.41 -1.38
CA ASP A 191 -1.39 9.56 0.06
C ASP A 191 -1.28 11.04 0.46
N THR A 192 -0.37 11.78 -0.18
CA THR A 192 -0.23 13.24 -0.08
C THR A 192 -0.03 13.84 -1.46
N ARG A 193 -0.62 15.02 -1.68
CA ARG A 193 -0.40 15.79 -2.91
C ARG A 193 1.06 16.22 -3.04
N GLU A 194 1.63 16.73 -1.95
CA GLU A 194 2.96 17.32 -1.97
C GLU A 194 4.05 16.31 -2.36
N ALA A 195 4.12 15.15 -1.69
CA ALA A 195 5.14 14.16 -1.99
C ALA A 195 4.89 13.50 -3.35
N SER A 196 3.63 13.17 -3.66
CA SER A 196 3.27 12.55 -4.95
C SER A 196 3.63 13.42 -6.16
N GLN A 197 3.48 14.74 -6.07
CA GLN A 197 3.86 15.66 -7.15
C GLN A 197 5.37 15.83 -7.33
N LYS A 198 6.18 15.51 -6.30
CA LYS A 198 7.65 15.64 -6.33
C LYS A 198 8.35 14.32 -6.63
N GLU A 199 7.80 13.22 -6.12
CA GLU A 199 8.50 11.93 -6.03
C GLU A 199 7.95 10.89 -7.01
N SER A 200 6.68 10.98 -7.43
CA SER A 200 6.08 9.97 -8.31
C SER A 200 6.29 10.31 -9.77
N GLY A 201 7.16 9.58 -10.47
CA GLY A 201 7.32 9.75 -11.91
C GLY A 201 6.05 9.40 -12.69
N ASP A 202 5.19 8.51 -12.18
CA ASP A 202 3.87 8.25 -12.79
C ASP A 202 3.02 9.53 -12.88
N ILE A 203 3.12 10.42 -11.90
CA ILE A 203 2.36 11.69 -11.85
C ILE A 203 3.11 12.80 -12.58
N VAL A 204 4.40 12.97 -12.25
CA VAL A 204 5.26 14.03 -12.82
C VAL A 204 5.30 13.97 -14.34
N LEU A 205 5.49 12.76 -14.90
CA LEU A 205 5.69 12.59 -16.34
C LEU A 205 4.37 12.51 -17.12
N SER A 206 3.27 12.08 -16.48
CA SER A 206 1.95 12.03 -17.14
C SER A 206 1.20 13.35 -17.12
N GLY A 207 1.53 14.22 -16.16
CA GLY A 207 0.76 15.45 -15.86
C GLY A 207 -0.63 15.17 -15.30
N ALA A 208 -0.87 13.99 -14.72
CA ALA A 208 -2.18 13.61 -14.20
C ALA A 208 -2.61 14.51 -13.03
N SER A 209 -3.89 14.89 -13.05
CA SER A 209 -4.48 15.71 -12.00
C SER A 209 -4.89 14.86 -10.81
N ILE A 210 -4.44 15.24 -9.62
CA ILE A 210 -4.78 14.54 -8.36
C ILE A 210 -6.20 14.94 -7.94
N PHE A 211 -7.10 13.96 -7.93
CA PHE A 211 -8.48 14.17 -7.49
C PHE A 211 -8.58 14.38 -5.98
N GLY A 212 -8.00 13.48 -5.19
CA GLY A 212 -8.16 13.43 -3.72
C GLY A 212 -6.99 12.78 -3.01
N GLU A 213 -6.74 13.15 -1.76
CA GLU A 213 -5.94 12.35 -0.84
C GLU A 213 -6.83 11.31 -0.14
N ILE A 214 -6.29 10.15 0.20
CA ILE A 214 -7.05 9.09 0.90
C ILE A 214 -7.60 9.58 2.25
N GLY A 215 -6.86 10.43 2.97
CA GLY A 215 -7.34 11.00 4.22
C GLY A 215 -8.55 11.92 4.06
N GLU A 216 -8.68 12.63 2.92
CA GLU A 216 -9.87 13.44 2.60
C GLU A 216 -11.11 12.56 2.38
N ILE A 217 -10.93 11.36 1.79
CA ILE A 217 -12.03 10.40 1.61
C ILE A 217 -12.48 9.83 2.94
N LEU A 218 -11.53 9.40 3.77
CA LEU A 218 -11.81 8.87 5.11
C LEU A 218 -12.53 9.90 5.99
N ARG A 219 -12.21 11.19 5.82
CA ARG A 219 -12.87 12.30 6.51
C ARG A 219 -14.26 12.63 5.95
N GLY A 220 -14.59 12.17 4.75
CA GLY A 220 -15.81 12.52 4.04
C GLY A 220 -15.79 13.90 3.37
N THR A 221 -14.63 14.57 3.30
CA THR A 221 -14.47 15.85 2.59
C THR A 221 -14.23 15.66 1.10
N LYS A 222 -13.90 14.45 0.66
CA LYS A 222 -13.84 14.04 -0.74
C LYS A 222 -14.64 12.74 -0.95
N GLN A 223 -15.34 12.64 -2.08
CA GLN A 223 -16.07 11.43 -2.43
C GLN A 223 -15.13 10.32 -2.96
N ALA A 224 -15.43 9.07 -2.61
CA ALA A 224 -14.92 7.89 -3.31
C ALA A 224 -15.71 7.66 -4.60
N LEU A 225 -15.03 7.29 -5.69
CA LEU A 225 -15.65 7.00 -6.99
C LEU A 225 -15.37 5.55 -7.45
N PRO A 226 -15.84 4.52 -6.72
CA PRO A 226 -15.50 3.11 -6.99
C PRO A 226 -16.10 2.56 -8.29
N ASP A 227 -17.07 3.23 -8.90
CA ASP A 227 -17.64 2.85 -10.20
C ASP A 227 -16.77 3.29 -11.39
N LYS A 228 -15.73 4.09 -11.15
CA LYS A 228 -14.75 4.51 -12.16
C LYS A 228 -13.47 3.70 -12.03
N THR A 229 -12.64 3.69 -13.08
CA THR A 229 -11.26 3.22 -12.95
C THR A 229 -10.50 4.16 -12.02
N THR A 230 -10.03 3.64 -10.88
CA THR A 230 -9.37 4.43 -9.83
C THR A 230 -7.91 4.00 -9.69
N VAL A 231 -7.02 4.96 -9.50
CA VAL A 231 -5.61 4.71 -9.16
C VAL A 231 -5.36 5.33 -7.80
N PHE A 232 -4.87 4.54 -6.86
CA PHE A 232 -4.23 5.02 -5.65
C PHE A 232 -2.72 4.95 -5.83
N LYS A 233 -2.05 6.11 -5.93
CA LYS A 233 -0.59 6.20 -5.96
C LYS A 233 -0.07 6.43 -4.54
N SER A 234 0.80 5.55 -4.06
CA SER A 234 1.47 5.68 -2.77
C SER A 234 2.97 5.90 -2.97
N VAL A 235 3.50 6.92 -2.31
CA VAL A 235 4.94 7.18 -2.13
C VAL A 235 5.38 6.98 -0.67
N GLY A 236 4.42 6.97 0.25
CA GLY A 236 4.58 6.74 1.69
C GLY A 236 4.62 8.03 2.50
N MET A 237 4.10 7.97 3.73
CA MET A 237 4.09 9.10 4.66
C MET A 237 4.72 8.72 5.99
N ALA A 238 5.50 9.63 6.57
CA ALA A 238 6.14 9.42 7.87
C ALA A 238 5.14 9.15 9.02
N ILE A 239 3.90 9.63 8.90
CA ILE A 239 2.86 9.35 9.89
C ILE A 239 2.49 7.87 9.94
N GLU A 240 2.53 7.18 8.80
CA GLU A 240 2.23 5.75 8.71
C GLU A 240 3.27 4.92 9.47
N ASP A 241 4.55 5.27 9.30
CA ASP A 241 5.65 4.63 10.03
C ASP A 241 5.55 4.92 11.54
N THR A 242 5.19 6.16 11.91
CA THR A 242 5.03 6.58 13.32
C THR A 242 3.93 5.78 14.02
N VAL A 243 2.77 5.60 13.37
CA VAL A 243 1.64 4.86 13.91
C VAL A 243 1.98 3.38 14.08
N ALA A 244 2.61 2.78 13.07
CA ALA A 244 3.03 1.39 13.12
C ALA A 244 4.09 1.15 14.22
N ALA A 245 5.09 2.03 14.33
CA ALA A 245 6.11 1.96 15.36
C ALA A 245 5.52 2.12 16.77
N LYS A 246 4.58 3.05 16.96
CA LYS A 246 3.87 3.25 18.23
C LYS A 246 3.08 2.00 18.64
N LEU A 247 2.33 1.41 17.71
CA LEU A 247 1.57 0.19 17.98
C LEU A 247 2.48 -0.95 18.47
N VAL A 248 3.61 -1.15 17.79
CA VAL A 248 4.60 -2.17 18.19
C VAL A 248 5.13 -1.89 19.59
N TYR A 249 5.51 -0.65 19.86
CA TYR A 249 6.08 -0.25 21.15
C TYR A 249 5.10 -0.43 22.31
N ASP A 250 3.87 0.07 22.15
CA ASP A 250 2.82 -0.03 23.18
C ASP A 250 2.48 -1.50 23.46
N SER A 251 2.31 -2.31 22.41
CA SER A 251 2.00 -3.73 22.54
C SER A 251 3.14 -4.50 23.22
N TRP A 252 4.40 -4.21 22.87
CA TRP A 252 5.56 -4.79 23.53
C TRP A 252 5.64 -4.42 25.02
N LEU A 253 5.40 -3.15 25.38
CA LEU A 253 5.38 -2.70 26.77
C LEU A 253 4.31 -3.44 27.59
N SER A 254 3.10 -3.57 27.06
CA SER A 254 2.02 -4.32 27.72
C SER A 254 2.39 -5.79 27.92
N SER A 255 3.09 -6.42 26.96
CA SER A 255 3.54 -7.81 27.08
C SER A 255 4.60 -8.02 28.16
N LYS A 256 5.36 -6.97 28.51
CA LYS A 256 6.34 -6.98 29.60
C LYS A 256 5.73 -6.69 30.96
N ALA A 257 4.66 -5.90 31.02
CA ALA A 257 3.96 -5.61 32.28
C ALA A 257 3.11 -6.81 32.79
N ASN A 258 2.73 -7.72 31.88
CA ASN A 258 1.98 -8.94 32.18
C ASN A 258 2.86 -10.17 32.45
N LYS A 259 4.18 -9.99 32.64
CA LYS A 259 5.15 -11.00 33.05
C LYS A 259 5.78 -10.60 34.37
#